data_AF-A0A945BDU8-F1
#
_entry.id   AF-A0A945BDU8-F1
#
_cell.length_a   1.000
_cell.length_b   1.000
_cell.length_c   1.000
_cell.angle_alpha   90.00
_cell.angle_beta   90.00
_cell.angle_gamma   90.00
#
_symmetry.space_group_name_H-M   'P 1'
#
loop_
_entity.id
_entity.type
_entity.pdbx_description
1 polymer ?
#
loop_
_entity_poly.entity_id
_entity_poly.type
_entity_poly.pdbx_seq_one_letter_code
_entity_poly.pdbx_strand_id
1 'polypeptide(L)' 'IPTTTDIIDHINPVKEYLYTLNILGEKVSKDVKHQMIFNIFSDGSVVKLINR' A
#
# COMPACT_ATOMS: atom_id res chain seq x y z
N ILE A 1 38.73 -17.54 10.65
CA ILE A 1 38.16 -16.37 9.96
C ILE A 1 36.71 -16.26 10.43
N PRO A 2 36.28 -15.21 11.12
CA PRO A 2 34.88 -15.08 11.47
C PRO A 2 34.11 -14.70 10.21
N THR A 3 33.10 -15.49 9.85
CA THR A 3 32.13 -15.14 8.81
C THR A 3 31.04 -14.29 9.44
N THR A 4 30.81 -13.10 8.90
CA THR A 4 29.66 -12.27 9.24
C THR A 4 28.41 -13.01 8.77
N THR A 5 27.57 -13.47 9.70
CA THR A 5 26.22 -13.88 9.34
C THR A 5 25.46 -12.61 9.02
N ASP A 6 25.32 -12.32 7.73
CA ASP A 6 24.50 -11.22 7.25
C ASP A 6 23.08 -11.41 7.80
N ILE A 7 22.65 -10.51 8.69
CA ILE A 7 21.23 -10.38 9.06
C ILE A 7 20.54 -9.70 7.87
N ILE A 8 20.41 -10.43 6.76
CA ILE A 8 19.61 -10.04 5.61
C ILE A 8 18.43 -11.00 5.59
N ASP A 9 17.52 -10.83 6.54
CA ASP A 9 16.14 -11.25 6.34
C ASP A 9 15.29 -10.60 7.43
N HIS A 10 14.13 -10.08 7.02
CA HIS A 10 13.02 -9.64 7.88
C HIS A 10 12.86 -8.17 8.30
N ILE A 11 13.41 -7.20 7.57
CA ILE A 11 12.81 -5.85 7.54
C ILE A 11 12.47 -5.44 6.11
N ASN A 12 11.70 -6.28 5.42
CA ASN A 12 10.79 -5.71 4.43
C ASN A 12 9.63 -5.15 5.25
N PRO A 13 9.42 -3.82 5.35
CA PRO A 13 8.15 -3.33 5.84
C PRO A 13 7.09 -3.92 4.91
N VAL A 14 6.35 -4.91 5.40
CA VAL A 14 5.30 -5.56 4.63
C VAL A 14 4.35 -4.45 4.23
N LYS A 15 4.30 -4.16 2.94
CA LYS A 15 3.44 -3.13 2.37
C LYS A 15 1.99 -3.57 2.54
N GLU A 16 1.42 -3.19 3.67
CA GLU A 16 0.07 -3.59 4.07
C GLU A 16 -0.93 -2.56 3.55
N TYR A 17 -1.99 -3.05 2.91
CA TYR A 17 -3.10 -2.20 2.51
C TYR A 17 -3.86 -1.72 3.75
N LEU A 18 -4.15 -0.42 3.83
CA LEU A 18 -4.92 0.14 4.94
C LEU A 18 -6.35 0.48 4.53
N TYR A 19 -6.52 1.39 3.57
CA TYR A 19 -7.83 1.85 3.12
C TYR A 19 -7.74 2.50 1.73
N THR A 20 -8.90 2.73 1.14
CA THR A 20 -9.05 3.41 -0.15
C THR A 20 -9.70 4.78 0.05
N LEU A 21 -9.20 5.79 -0.67
CA LEU A 21 -9.79 7.12 -0.74
C LEU A 21 -10.35 7.42 -2.13
N ASN A 22 -11.41 8.23 -2.21
CA ASN A 22 -11.84 8.87 -3.45
C ASN A 22 -11.04 10.17 -3.72
N ILE A 23 -11.37 10.88 -4.80
CA ILE A 23 -10.70 12.14 -5.17
C ILE A 23 -10.93 13.30 -4.17
N LEU A 24 -11.92 13.17 -3.29
CA LEU A 24 -12.23 14.14 -2.24
C LEU A 24 -11.50 13.82 -0.93
N GLY A 25 -10.73 12.72 -0.88
CA GLY A 25 -10.06 12.27 0.34
C GLY A 25 -10.98 11.52 1.32
N GLU A 26 -12.17 11.11 0.88
CA GLU A 26 -13.10 10.35 1.71
C GLU A 26 -12.81 8.85 1.59
N LYS A 27 -12.90 8.13 2.72
CA LYS A 27 -12.75 6.67 2.73
C LYS A 27 -13.91 6.00 1.99
N VAL A 28 -13.58 5.14 1.04
CA VAL A 28 -14.55 4.40 0.22
C VAL A 28 -14.22 2.92 0.18
N SER A 29 -15.18 2.09 -0.24
CA SER A 29 -14.88 0.70 -0.59
C SER A 29 -13.94 0.64 -1.80
N LYS A 30 -13.01 -0.30 -1.77
CA LYS A 30 -12.13 -0.59 -2.92
C LYS A 30 -12.89 -1.07 -4.16
N ASP A 31 -14.14 -1.53 -3.99
CA ASP A 31 -14.96 -2.12 -5.04
C ASP A 31 -15.83 -1.09 -5.79
N VAL A 32 -15.74 0.20 -5.44
CA VAL A 32 -16.50 1.26 -6.11
C VAL A 32 -16.00 1.45 -7.55
N LYS A 33 -16.89 1.26 -8.53
CA LYS A 33 -16.59 1.27 -9.96
C LYS A 33 -16.77 2.65 -10.61
N HIS A 34 -16.29 2.77 -11.85
CA HIS A 34 -16.38 3.96 -12.70
C HIS A 34 -15.80 5.23 -12.08
N GLN A 35 -14.83 5.09 -11.18
CA GLN A 35 -14.17 6.23 -10.55
C GLN A 35 -12.68 5.96 -10.31
N MET A 36 -11.95 7.06 -10.11
CA MET A 36 -10.57 7.03 -9.67
C MET A 36 -10.51 6.90 -8.15
N ILE A 37 -9.73 5.96 -7.67
CA ILE A 37 -9.50 5.70 -6.25
C ILE A 37 -8.00 5.62 -5.93
N PHE A 38 -7.68 5.77 -4.65
CA PHE A 38 -6.31 5.74 -4.15
C PHE A 38 -6.20 4.74 -3.00
N ASN A 39 -5.43 3.69 -3.19
CA ASN A 39 -5.11 2.75 -2.10
C ASN A 39 -3.92 3.29 -1.30
N ILE A 40 -4.11 3.39 0.01
CA ILE A 40 -3.12 3.85 0.96
C ILE A 40 -2.52 2.64 1.67
N PHE A 41 -1.19 2.61 1.76
CA PHE A 41 -0.44 1.53 2.39
C PHE A 41 0.27 1.99 3.66
N SER A 42 0.63 1.04 4.53
CA SER A 42 1.29 1.28 5.82
C SER A 42 2.62 2.02 5.73
N ASP A 43 3.32 1.90 4.59
CA ASP A 43 4.56 2.60 4.28
C ASP A 43 4.34 4.04 3.77
N GLY A 44 3.10 4.51 3.73
CA GLY A 44 2.72 5.81 3.18
C GLY A 44 2.65 5.86 1.65
N SER A 45 2.93 4.74 0.96
CA SER A 45 2.80 4.69 -0.49
C SER A 45 1.33 4.74 -0.92
N VAL A 46 1.10 5.31 -2.11
CA VAL A 46 -0.24 5.50 -2.69
C VAL A 46 -0.29 4.87 -4.07
N VAL A 47 -1.29 4.03 -4.32
CA VAL A 47 -1.55 3.44 -5.64
C VAL A 47 -2.86 4.00 -6.20
N LYS A 48 -2.74 4.74 -7.30
CA LYS A 48 -3.88 5.21 -8.09
C LYS A 48 -4.47 4.06 -8.90
N LEU A 49 -5.78 3.90 -8.84
CA LEU A 49 -6.52 2.91 -9.61
C LEU A 49 -7.68 3.60 -10.35
N ILE A 50 -7.93 3.18 -11.58
CA ILE A 50 -9.18 3.48 -12.28
C ILE A 50 -10.00 2.20 -12.20
N ASN A 51 -10.95 2.16 -11.28
CA ASN A 51 -11.80 1.00 -11.13
C ASN A 51 -12.86 1.04 -12.23
N ARG A 52 -12.81 0.09 -13.17
CA ARG A 52 -13.71 0.02 -14.34
C ARG A 52 -14.96 -0.76 -14.00
#